data_AF-A0A0E2HS22-F1
#
_entry.id   AF-A0A0E2HS22-F1
#
_cell.length_a   1.000
_cell.length_b   1.000
_cell.length_c   1.000
_cell.angle_alpha   90.00
_cell.angle_beta   90.00
_cell.angle_gamma   90.00
#
_symmetry.space_group_name_H-M   'P 1'
#
loop_
_entity.id
_entity.type
_entity.pdbx_description
1 polymer ?
#
loop_
_entity_poly.entity_id
_entity_poly.type
_entity_poly.pdbx_seq_one_letter_code
_entity_poly.pdbx_strand_id
1 'polypeptide(L)'
;MENRKNLCAMIPESLHTQARTEQEKLELTLSQYVEMVLKEHFEMGGKAMDGKTRTLAFQVSEELFGRIKGHLKKTGLSQKDFVISLIEQALAEAENAEPDTAGQKEES
;
A
#
# COMPACT_ATOMS: atom_id res chain seq x y z
N MET A 1 5.36 24.40 17.75
CA MET A 1 4.32 24.92 16.82
C MET A 1 4.95 25.02 15.45
N GLU A 2 4.38 24.35 14.46
CA GLU A 2 4.84 24.47 13.07
C GLU A 2 4.42 25.81 12.46
N ASN A 3 5.24 26.38 11.58
CA ASN A 3 4.92 27.61 10.87
C ASN A 3 3.83 27.35 9.82
N ARG A 4 2.69 28.05 9.92
CA ARG A 4 1.57 27.92 8.96
C ARG A 4 1.73 28.90 7.80
N LYS A 5 1.54 28.42 6.57
CA LYS A 5 1.48 29.24 5.35
C LYS A 5 0.16 29.00 4.64
N ASN A 6 -0.39 30.04 4.03
CA ASN A 6 -1.63 29.94 3.25
C ASN A 6 -1.34 29.33 1.87
N LEU A 7 -2.17 28.36 1.46
CA LEU A 7 -2.18 27.80 0.12
C LEU A 7 -3.41 28.33 -0.62
N CYS A 8 -3.20 29.02 -1.75
CA CYS A 8 -4.27 29.56 -2.58
C CYS A 8 -4.10 29.03 -4.01
N ALA A 9 -5.12 28.38 -4.55
CA ALA A 9 -5.14 27.87 -5.91
C ALA A 9 -6.54 28.04 -6.51
N MET A 10 -6.60 28.32 -7.80
CA MET A 10 -7.85 28.29 -8.54
C MET A 10 -8.18 26.84 -8.88
N ILE A 11 -9.32 26.35 -8.39
CA ILE A 11 -9.81 25.00 -8.67
C ILE A 11 -11.17 25.08 -9.39
N PRO A 12 -11.52 24.09 -10.21
CA PRO A 12 -12.85 23.97 -10.80
C PRO A 12 -13.96 24.02 -9.74
N GLU A 13 -15.10 24.63 -10.09
CA GLU A 13 -16.26 24.78 -9.21
C GLU A 13 -16.80 23.43 -8.70
N SER A 14 -16.74 22.39 -9.55
CA SER A 14 -17.13 21.03 -9.18
C SER A 14 -16.28 20.49 -8.03
N LEU A 15 -14.95 20.64 -8.12
CA LEU A 15 -14.02 20.22 -7.07
C LEU A 15 -14.17 21.05 -5.80
N HIS A 16 -14.39 22.35 -5.93
CA HIS A 16 -14.66 23.22 -4.78
C HIS A 16 -15.95 22.80 -4.04
N THR A 17 -17.00 22.50 -4.79
CA THR A 17 -18.29 22.07 -4.24
C THR A 17 -18.15 20.73 -3.52
N GLN A 18 -17.43 19.78 -4.14
CA GLN A 18 -17.17 18.47 -3.55
C GLN A 18 -16.35 18.59 -2.25
N ALA A 19 -15.26 19.34 -2.26
CA ALA A 19 -14.45 19.58 -1.06
C ALA A 19 -15.28 20.22 0.07
N ARG A 20 -16.20 21.12 -0.28
CA ARG A 20 -17.12 21.76 0.67
C ARG A 20 -18.13 20.78 1.27
N THR A 21 -18.71 19.90 0.48
CA THR A 21 -19.63 18.86 0.98
C THR A 21 -18.90 17.87 1.89
N GLU A 22 -17.68 17.46 1.52
CA GLU A 22 -16.90 16.49 2.28
C GLU A 22 -16.41 17.05 3.62
N GLN A 23 -15.92 18.29 3.66
CA GLN A 23 -15.55 18.93 4.94
C GLN A 23 -16.76 19.05 5.88
N GLU A 24 -17.96 19.36 5.37
CA GLU A 24 -19.17 19.54 6.19
C GLU A 24 -19.63 18.21 6.77
N LYS A 25 -19.53 17.13 5.99
CA LYS A 25 -19.80 15.76 6.45
C LYS A 25 -18.83 15.30 7.54
N LEU A 26 -17.58 15.76 7.48
CA LEU A 26 -16.53 15.42 8.44
C LEU A 26 -16.42 16.41 9.60
N GLU A 27 -17.29 17.43 9.65
CA GLU A 27 -17.26 18.51 10.64
C GLU A 27 -15.90 19.24 10.72
N LEU A 28 -15.22 19.36 9.58
CA LEU A 28 -13.91 19.99 9.44
C LEU A 28 -14.01 21.38 8.80
N THR A 29 -13.06 22.25 9.14
CA THR A 29 -12.83 23.49 8.37
C THR A 29 -12.08 23.18 7.07
N LEU A 30 -12.20 24.06 6.07
CA LEU A 30 -11.54 23.87 4.77
C LEU A 30 -10.03 23.71 4.90
N SER A 31 -9.40 24.47 5.80
CA SER A 31 -7.98 24.36 6.08
C SER A 31 -7.61 22.99 6.66
N GLN A 32 -8.43 22.44 7.56
CA GLN A 32 -8.18 21.11 8.14
C GLN A 32 -8.43 19.99 7.13
N TYR A 33 -9.48 20.10 6.32
CA TYR A 33 -9.76 19.15 5.25
C TYR A 33 -8.63 19.15 4.21
N VAL A 34 -8.18 20.32 3.76
CA VAL A 34 -7.04 20.44 2.84
C VAL A 34 -5.75 19.93 3.48
N GLU A 35 -5.49 20.21 4.76
CA GLU A 35 -4.34 19.66 5.48
C GLU A 35 -4.40 18.13 5.56
N MET A 36 -5.58 17.55 5.82
CA MET A 36 -5.79 16.10 5.85
C MET A 36 -5.58 15.48 4.47
N VAL A 37 -6.17 16.05 3.42
CA VAL A 37 -6.00 15.58 2.03
C VAL A 37 -4.54 15.69 1.60
N LEU A 38 -3.84 16.77 1.94
CA LEU A 38 -2.43 16.93 1.64
C LEU A 38 -1.57 15.95 2.43
N LYS A 39 -1.85 15.73 3.73
CA LYS A 39 -1.17 14.70 4.53
C LYS A 39 -1.40 13.32 3.95
N GLU A 40 -2.63 12.96 3.61
CA GLU A 40 -2.92 11.68 2.95
C GLU A 40 -2.22 11.59 1.59
N HIS A 41 -2.23 12.67 0.80
CA HIS A 41 -1.53 12.71 -0.48
C HIS A 41 -0.01 12.59 -0.33
N PHE A 42 0.61 13.14 0.71
CA PHE A 42 2.06 13.04 0.91
C PHE A 42 2.49 11.79 1.71
N GLU A 43 1.67 11.34 2.66
CA GLU A 43 1.93 10.17 3.51
C GLU A 43 1.50 8.86 2.84
N MET A 44 0.35 8.84 2.15
CA MET A 44 -0.16 7.68 1.39
C MET A 44 0.12 7.79 -0.12
N GLY A 45 0.10 8.99 -0.71
CA GLY A 45 0.30 9.22 -2.15
C GLY A 45 1.70 9.69 -2.58
N GLY A 46 2.59 10.01 -1.64
CA GLY A 46 3.94 10.56 -1.89
C GLY A 46 5.08 9.57 -1.66
N LYS A 47 4.78 8.33 -1.26
CA LYS A 47 5.76 7.22 -1.16
C LYS A 47 5.60 6.21 -2.30
N ALA A 48 5.36 6.69 -3.50
CA ALA A 48 5.80 6.00 -4.70
C ALA A 48 6.82 6.91 -5.39
N MET A 49 7.94 6.32 -5.82
CA MET A 49 9.08 6.94 -6.52
C MET A 49 10.30 7.30 -5.66
N ASP A 50 10.81 6.34 -4.90
CA ASP A 50 12.11 5.83 -5.31
C ASP A 50 11.80 4.58 -6.14
N GLY A 51 12.18 4.55 -7.42
CA GLY A 51 11.75 3.54 -8.41
C GLY A 51 12.21 2.10 -8.14
N LYS A 52 12.51 1.75 -6.87
CA LYS A 52 13.10 0.50 -6.43
C LYS A 52 12.13 -0.41 -5.66
N THR A 53 11.01 0.10 -5.13
CA THR A 53 10.07 -0.71 -4.34
C THR A 53 8.62 -0.51 -4.76
N ARG A 54 7.88 -1.61 -4.92
CA ARG A 54 6.43 -1.65 -5.15
C ARG A 54 5.76 -2.19 -3.88
N THR A 55 4.68 -1.56 -3.45
CA THR A 55 3.89 -2.02 -2.29
C THR A 55 2.84 -3.03 -2.74
N LEU A 56 2.83 -4.21 -2.13
CA LEU A 56 1.81 -5.24 -2.30
C LEU A 56 0.84 -5.19 -1.11
N ALA A 57 -0.42 -4.87 -1.35
CA ALA A 57 -1.47 -4.87 -0.34
C ALA A 57 -2.50 -5.98 -0.66
N PHE A 58 -2.80 -6.83 0.31
CA PHE A 58 -3.81 -7.88 0.21
C PHE A 58 -4.57 -8.01 1.54
N GLN A 59 -5.83 -8.44 1.45
CA GLN A 59 -6.66 -8.71 2.63
C GLN A 59 -6.43 -10.14 3.09
N VAL A 60 -6.29 -10.34 4.40
CA VAL A 60 -6.21 -11.66 5.03
C VAL A 60 -7.28 -11.78 6.11
N SER A 61 -7.67 -13.01 6.43
CA SER A 61 -8.56 -13.26 7.57
C SER A 61 -7.89 -12.85 8.89
N GLU A 62 -8.70 -12.46 9.87
CA GLU A 62 -8.23 -12.08 11.20
C GLU A 62 -7.49 -13.22 11.90
N GLU A 63 -7.96 -14.46 11.69
CA GLU A 63 -7.30 -15.66 12.21
C GLU A 63 -5.89 -15.84 11.64
N LEU A 64 -5.72 -15.65 10.33
CA LEU A 64 -4.43 -15.75 9.68
C LEU A 64 -3.49 -14.63 10.15
N PHE A 65 -4.00 -13.41 10.27
CA PHE A 65 -3.25 -12.27 10.81
C PHE A 65 -2.77 -12.54 12.25
N GLY A 66 -3.63 -13.09 13.11
CA GLY A 66 -3.29 -13.48 14.47
C GLY A 66 -2.19 -14.55 14.53
N ARG A 67 -2.30 -15.58 13.69
CA ARG A 67 -1.28 -16.64 13.56
C ARG A 67 0.08 -16.08 13.12
N ILE A 68 0.10 -15.22 12.09
CA ILE A 68 1.32 -14.55 11.61
C ILE A 68 1.95 -13.74 12.75
N LYS A 69 1.18 -12.91 13.44
CA LYS A 69 1.67 -12.09 14.56
C LYS A 69 2.27 -12.94 15.69
N GLY A 70 1.63 -14.08 16.02
CA GLY A 70 2.14 -15.02 17.01
C GLY A 70 3.46 -15.65 16.61
N HIS A 71 3.62 -16.00 15.33
CA HIS A 71 4.86 -16.55 14.79
C HIS A 71 6.00 -15.51 14.82
N LEU A 72 5.73 -14.28 14.35
CA LEU A 72 6.71 -13.18 14.35
C LEU A 72 7.21 -12.83 15.75
N LYS A 73 6.35 -12.89 16.76
CA LYS A 73 6.76 -12.68 18.17
C LYS A 73 7.74 -13.73 18.68
N LYS A 74 7.65 -14.97 18.19
CA LYS A 74 8.53 -16.07 18.61
C LYS A 74 9.88 -16.03 17.91
N THR A 75 9.90 -15.62 16.65
CA THR A 75 11.12 -15.54 15.83
C THR A 75 11.82 -14.19 15.91
N GLY A 76 11.13 -13.14 16.39
CA GLY A 76 11.67 -11.77 16.46
C GLY A 76 11.76 -11.07 15.11
N LEU A 77 11.23 -11.68 14.04
CA LEU A 77 11.25 -11.15 12.68
C LEU A 77 10.23 -10.03 12.50
N SER A 78 10.54 -9.06 11.64
CA SER A 78 9.55 -8.06 11.23
C SER A 78 8.54 -8.68 10.26
N GLN A 79 7.29 -8.21 10.29
CA GLN A 79 6.25 -8.70 9.37
C GLN A 79 6.66 -8.53 7.90
N LYS A 80 7.39 -7.45 7.60
CA LYS A 80 7.90 -7.17 6.27
C LYS A 80 8.94 -8.21 5.86
N ASP A 81 9.93 -8.47 6.70
CA ASP A 81 11.02 -9.41 6.37
C ASP A 81 10.49 -10.83 6.21
N PHE A 82 9.56 -11.24 7.06
CA PHE A 82 8.90 -12.54 6.95
C PHE A 82 8.18 -12.74 5.62
N VAL A 83 7.41 -11.73 5.17
CA VAL A 83 6.70 -11.81 3.89
C VAL A 83 7.68 -11.79 2.71
N ILE A 84 8.72 -10.96 2.78
CA ILE A 84 9.76 -10.91 1.73
C ILE A 84 10.47 -12.26 1.61
N SER A 85 10.93 -12.84 2.72
CA SER A 85 11.61 -14.15 2.70
C SER A 85 10.70 -15.28 2.20
N LEU A 86 9.40 -15.26 2.53
CA LEU A 86 8.43 -16.22 1.98
C LEU A 86 8.31 -16.10 0.46
N ILE A 87 8.26 -14.87 -0.06
CA ILE A 87 8.17 -14.62 -1.51
C ILE A 87 9.47 -15.03 -2.20
N GLU A 88 10.62 -14.64 -1.67
CA GLU A 88 11.93 -15.01 -2.23
C GLU A 88 12.13 -16.53 -2.25
N GLN A 89 11.75 -17.23 -1.18
CA GLN A 89 11.79 -18.68 -1.14
C GLN A 89 10.86 -19.30 -2.18
N ALA A 90 9.60 -18.85 -2.27
CA ALA A 90 8.65 -19.36 -3.25
C ALA A 90 9.09 -19.09 -4.70
N LEU A 91 9.71 -17.95 -4.97
CA LEU A 91 10.27 -17.62 -6.29
C LEU A 91 11.50 -18.48 -6.60
N ALA A 92 12.40 -18.69 -5.63
CA ALA A 92 13.55 -19.56 -5.80
C ALA A 92 13.15 -21.02 -6.01
N GLU A 93 12.11 -21.50 -5.35
CA GLU A 93 11.52 -22.83 -5.57
C GLU A 93 10.90 -22.93 -6.99
N ALA A 94 10.20 -21.90 -7.44
CA ALA A 94 9.63 -21.86 -8.79
C ALA A 94 10.68 -21.72 -9.91
N GLU A 95 11.81 -21.06 -9.64
CA GLU A 95 12.91 -20.88 -10.61
C GLU A 95 13.84 -22.10 -10.65
N ASN A 96 14.07 -22.77 -9.52
CA ASN A 96 14.81 -24.04 -9.46
C ASN A 96 13.97 -25.26 -9.86
N ALA A 97 12.65 -25.12 -9.92
CA ALA A 97 11.81 -26.03 -10.68
C ALA A 97 12.00 -25.73 -12.17
N GLU A 98 13.13 -26.14 -12.74
CA GLU A 98 13.30 -26.19 -14.18
C GLU A 98 12.10 -26.93 -14.81
N PRO A 99 11.62 -26.51 -16.00
CA PRO A 99 10.51 -27.14 -16.68
C PRO A 99 10.94 -28.51 -17.22
N ASP A 100 11.00 -29.51 -16.36
CA ASP A 100 11.17 -30.88 -16.83
C ASP A 100 9.79 -31.46 -17.19
N THR A 101 9.66 -31.77 -18.48
CA THR A 101 8.56 -32.45 -19.18
C THR A 101 7.23 -31.70 -19.42
N ALA A 102 7.13 -31.11 -20.61
CA ALA A 102 6.14 -31.57 -21.59
C ALA A 102 6.61 -31.32 -23.03
N GLY A 103 7.75 -31.92 -23.39
CA GLY A 103 7.96 -32.34 -24.77
C GLY A 103 7.26 -33.69 -25.02
N GLN A 104 6.65 -33.81 -26.21
CA GLN A 104 6.15 -35.02 -26.88
C GLN A 104 4.75 -35.58 -26.51
N LYS A 105 3.77 -35.22 -27.34
CA LYS A 105 3.17 -36.10 -28.38
C LYS A 105 2.92 -35.20 -29.60
N GLU A 106 3.77 -35.19 -30.63
CA GLU A 106 3.81 -36.12 -31.77
C GLU A 106 2.44 -36.61 -32.26
N GLU A 107 2.11 -36.11 -33.45
CA GLU A 107 1.71 -36.88 -34.64
C GLU A 107 0.25 -37.36 -34.77
N SER A 108 -0.53 -36.63 -35.57
CA SER A 108 -1.10 -37.08 -36.87
C SER A 108 -2.10 -36.07 -37.42
#